data_AF-A0A6G0JF57-F1
#
_entry.id   AF-A0A6G0JF57-F1
#
_cell.length_a   1.000
_cell.length_b   1.000
_cell.length_c   1.000
_cell.angle_alpha   90.00
_cell.angle_beta   90.00
_cell.angle_gamma   90.00
#
_symmetry.space_group_name_H-M   'P 1'
#
loop_
_entity.id
_entity.type
_entity.pdbx_description
1 polymer ?
#
loop_
_entity_poly.entity_id
_entity_poly.type
_entity_poly.pdbx_seq_one_letter_code
_entity_poly.pdbx_strand_id
1 'polypeptide(L)'
;IVQFIHDGVHESWDKGKPSPPDQFAVPEPEGYYSKIKFKSDKVFTYKTEYWLQAGNRESPVHMDHGRVVSYLPPCAKNCFKVWVFFPQEPTEMFKWRNKEDSFNRMLDATTTGVLIQRPGDVVYLNNLVHRSVLLGFVPDTAEEDKWGGIFGDVIVRAADRVDSYKYATTAASGSRRGSKDAWRSLLSAYCAMDGVDWDSEDFDDIKESFMASLELPKETEKASKMANAKWDKRRKMMDRMEKVRALKKSKQA
;
A
#
# COMPACT_ATOMS: atom_id res chain seq x y z
N ILE A 1 -4.94 24.52 -11.11
CA ILE A 1 -4.54 23.10 -10.99
C ILE A 1 -5.63 22.27 -10.31
N VAL A 2 -6.24 22.77 -9.23
CA VAL A 2 -7.37 22.11 -8.56
C VAL A 2 -8.49 21.70 -9.53
N GLN A 3 -8.96 22.60 -10.41
CA GLN A 3 -9.97 22.25 -11.42
C GLN A 3 -9.52 21.09 -12.33
N PHE A 4 -8.27 21.13 -12.83
CA PHE A 4 -7.69 20.06 -13.65
C PHE A 4 -7.71 18.71 -12.92
N ILE A 5 -7.48 18.70 -11.61
CA ILE A 5 -7.56 17.47 -10.79
C ILE A 5 -9.00 16.96 -10.75
N HIS A 6 -9.98 17.82 -10.45
CA HIS A 6 -11.39 17.41 -10.40
C HIS A 6 -11.88 16.91 -11.78
N ASP A 7 -11.54 17.61 -12.85
CA ASP A 7 -11.89 17.20 -14.22
C ASP A 7 -11.31 15.82 -14.54
N GLY A 8 -10.04 15.58 -14.20
CA GLY A 8 -9.39 14.28 -14.39
C GLY A 8 -9.99 13.15 -13.56
N VAL A 9 -10.44 13.45 -12.32
CA VAL A 9 -11.19 12.49 -11.48
C VAL A 9 -12.50 12.10 -12.16
N HIS A 10 -13.28 13.07 -12.61
CA HIS A 10 -14.55 12.83 -13.31
C HIS A 10 -14.34 12.03 -14.60
N GLU A 11 -13.36 12.41 -15.42
CA GLU A 11 -13.02 11.67 -16.64
C GLU A 11 -12.62 10.21 -16.35
N SER A 12 -11.91 9.98 -15.25
CA SER A 12 -11.53 8.62 -14.82
C SER A 12 -12.75 7.79 -14.43
N TRP A 13 -13.69 8.39 -13.68
CA TRP A 13 -14.94 7.75 -13.30
C TRP A 13 -15.83 7.44 -14.50
N ASP A 14 -15.94 8.36 -15.46
CA ASP A 14 -16.71 8.17 -16.68
C ASP A 14 -16.16 7.00 -17.52
N LYS A 15 -14.85 6.72 -17.42
CA LYS A 15 -14.18 5.56 -18.04
C LYS A 15 -14.22 4.30 -17.17
N GLY A 16 -14.94 4.32 -16.05
CA GLY A 16 -15.04 3.19 -15.11
C GLY A 16 -13.74 2.89 -14.35
N LYS A 17 -12.78 3.82 -14.34
CA LYS A 17 -11.51 3.65 -13.60
C LYS A 17 -11.68 4.11 -12.16
N PRO A 18 -11.21 3.32 -11.17
CA PRO A 18 -11.26 3.75 -9.78
C PRO A 18 -10.28 4.91 -9.57
N SER A 19 -10.79 6.05 -9.12
CA SER A 19 -9.99 7.18 -8.64
C SER A 19 -10.60 7.67 -7.33
N PRO A 20 -9.82 7.94 -6.28
CA PRO A 20 -10.38 8.58 -5.10
C PRO A 20 -10.90 9.99 -5.44
N PRO A 21 -11.92 10.51 -4.72
CA PRO A 21 -12.31 11.90 -4.84
C PRO A 21 -11.09 12.81 -4.64
N ASP A 22 -10.97 13.85 -5.46
CA ASP A 22 -9.94 14.90 -5.35
C ASP A 22 -8.50 14.40 -5.52
N GLN A 23 -8.30 13.19 -6.04
CA GLN A 23 -6.98 12.64 -6.35
C GLN A 23 -6.98 12.03 -7.73
N PHE A 24 -6.10 12.54 -8.59
CA PHE A 24 -6.02 12.17 -10.00
C PHE A 24 -4.62 11.62 -10.34
N ALA A 25 -4.57 10.43 -10.93
CA ALA A 25 -3.34 9.86 -11.47
C ALA A 25 -2.99 10.60 -12.76
N VAL A 26 -1.80 11.18 -12.81
CA VAL A 26 -1.29 11.85 -14.00
C VAL A 26 -0.17 11.02 -14.64
N PRO A 27 0.03 11.16 -15.96
CA PRO A 27 1.28 10.71 -16.57
C PRO A 27 2.48 11.36 -15.89
N GLU A 28 3.66 10.76 -16.10
CA GLU A 28 4.93 11.37 -15.69
C GLU A 28 5.00 12.83 -16.20
N PRO A 29 5.05 13.83 -15.29
CA PRO A 29 5.09 15.22 -15.69
C PRO A 29 6.35 15.50 -16.51
N GLU A 30 6.21 16.30 -17.57
CA GLU A 30 7.35 16.64 -18.42
C GLU A 30 8.48 17.29 -17.61
N GLY A 31 9.70 16.78 -17.76
CA GLY A 31 10.87 17.23 -17.01
C GLY A 31 10.99 16.66 -15.59
N TYR A 32 9.99 15.93 -15.09
CA TYR A 32 10.11 15.10 -13.90
C TYR A 32 10.45 13.67 -14.30
N TYR A 33 11.54 13.15 -13.75
CA TYR A 33 11.86 11.74 -13.84
C TYR A 33 12.64 11.30 -12.60
N SER A 34 12.33 10.10 -12.10
CA SER A 34 13.10 9.51 -11.01
C SER A 34 14.51 9.18 -11.51
N LYS A 35 15.53 9.74 -10.86
CA LYS A 35 16.94 9.38 -11.09
C LYS A 35 17.35 8.13 -10.33
N ILE A 36 16.42 7.53 -9.60
CA ILE A 36 16.66 6.34 -8.81
C ILE A 36 16.82 5.17 -9.78
N LYS A 37 18.06 4.70 -9.92
CA LYS A 37 18.41 3.56 -10.76
C LYS A 37 19.16 2.54 -9.91
N PHE A 38 18.71 1.30 -9.94
CA PHE A 38 19.37 0.18 -9.28
C PHE A 38 19.72 -0.89 -10.31
N LYS A 39 20.64 -1.79 -9.95
CA LYS A 39 20.85 -3.00 -10.74
C LYS A 39 19.64 -3.91 -10.59
N SER A 40 19.11 -4.37 -11.72
CA SER A 40 17.84 -5.10 -11.81
C SER A 40 17.89 -6.49 -11.17
N ASP A 41 19.07 -7.09 -11.03
CA ASP A 41 19.26 -8.43 -10.44
C ASP A 41 19.02 -8.49 -8.92
N LYS A 42 18.99 -7.32 -8.25
CA LYS A 42 18.84 -7.24 -6.78
C LYS A 42 17.73 -6.32 -6.33
N VAL A 43 17.18 -5.53 -7.24
CA VAL A 43 16.20 -4.51 -6.93
C VAL A 43 15.21 -4.39 -8.09
N PHE A 44 13.93 -4.41 -7.75
CA PHE A 44 12.84 -4.06 -8.63
C PHE A 44 12.23 -2.73 -8.17
N THR A 45 12.11 -1.78 -9.09
CA THR A 45 11.41 -0.50 -8.83
C THR A 45 10.14 -0.52 -9.66
N TYR A 46 8.99 -0.39 -9.00
CA TYR A 46 7.73 -0.24 -9.72
C TYR A 46 7.74 1.06 -10.51
N LYS A 47 6.90 1.12 -11.54
CA LYS A 47 6.68 2.35 -12.27
C LYS A 47 6.35 3.46 -11.28
N THR A 48 7.10 4.56 -11.34
CA THR A 48 6.90 5.74 -10.50
C THR A 48 5.45 6.19 -10.59
N GLU A 49 4.83 6.41 -9.44
CA GLU A 49 3.47 6.89 -9.36
C GLU A 49 3.46 8.40 -9.24
N TYR A 50 2.60 9.03 -10.05
CA TYR A 50 2.38 10.46 -10.05
C TYR A 50 0.90 10.74 -9.83
N TRP A 51 0.56 11.19 -8.63
CA TRP A 51 -0.80 11.62 -8.32
C TRP A 51 -0.80 13.09 -7.93
N LEU A 52 -1.78 13.83 -8.44
CA LEU A 52 -2.12 15.15 -7.95
C LEU A 52 -3.32 15.04 -7.01
N GLN A 53 -3.33 15.88 -5.98
CA GLN A 53 -4.39 15.92 -4.98
C GLN A 53 -4.84 17.35 -4.75
N ALA A 54 -6.15 17.56 -4.72
CA ALA A 54 -6.79 18.81 -4.38
C ALA A 54 -7.25 18.80 -2.91
N GLY A 55 -7.14 19.96 -2.25
CA GLY A 55 -7.56 20.17 -0.87
C GLY A 55 -6.75 19.40 0.18
N ASN A 56 -7.22 19.51 1.42
CA ASN A 56 -6.67 18.75 2.55
C ASN A 56 -7.13 17.31 2.46
N ARG A 57 -6.21 16.36 2.66
CA ARG A 57 -6.62 14.97 2.85
C ARG A 57 -5.62 14.16 3.63
N GLU A 58 -6.16 13.17 4.30
CA GLU A 58 -5.42 12.15 5.02
C GLU A 58 -5.47 10.83 4.24
N SER A 59 -4.31 10.19 4.09
CA SER A 59 -4.24 8.77 3.76
C SER A 59 -4.36 7.96 5.06
N PRO A 60 -5.29 7.00 5.16
CA PRO A 60 -5.41 6.18 6.36
C PRO A 60 -4.11 5.40 6.59
N VAL A 61 -3.88 4.96 7.83
CA VAL A 61 -2.70 4.15 8.16
C VAL A 61 -2.61 2.97 7.20
N HIS A 62 -1.45 2.78 6.57
CA HIS A 62 -1.17 1.66 5.66
C HIS A 62 0.33 1.33 5.65
N MET A 63 0.67 0.24 4.97
CA MET A 63 2.03 -0.12 4.59
C MET A 63 2.03 -0.45 3.10
N ASP A 64 3.16 -0.22 2.44
CA ASP A 64 3.37 -0.69 1.07
C ASP A 64 4.10 -2.02 1.03
N HIS A 65 4.05 -2.65 -0.14
CA HIS A 65 4.70 -3.92 -0.44
C HIS A 65 6.22 -3.80 -0.60
N GLY A 66 6.76 -2.59 -0.55
CA GLY A 66 8.19 -2.32 -0.66
C GLY A 66 8.58 -1.05 0.08
N ARG A 67 9.83 -0.64 -0.11
CA ARG A 67 10.41 0.58 0.43
C ARG A 67 9.81 1.75 -0.32
N VAL A 68 9.56 2.84 0.38
CA VAL A 68 8.92 4.01 -0.21
C VAL A 68 9.93 5.12 -0.33
N VAL A 69 10.02 5.69 -1.53
CA VAL A 69 10.61 7.02 -1.73
C VAL A 69 9.47 7.94 -2.10
N SER A 70 9.23 8.98 -1.31
CA SER A 70 8.26 10.01 -1.63
C SER A 70 8.94 11.35 -1.74
N TYR A 71 8.54 12.15 -2.72
CA TYR A 71 9.01 13.52 -2.89
C TYR A 71 7.83 14.46 -3.07
N LEU A 72 7.98 15.69 -2.57
CA LEU A 72 7.03 16.77 -2.81
C LEU A 72 7.68 17.72 -3.82
N PRO A 73 7.06 17.98 -4.98
CA PRO A 73 7.70 18.75 -6.03
C PRO A 73 8.00 20.18 -5.55
N PRO A 74 9.18 20.76 -5.88
CA PRO A 74 9.54 22.12 -5.45
C PRO A 74 8.55 23.21 -5.85
N CYS A 75 7.76 22.99 -6.90
CA CYS A 75 6.75 23.94 -7.35
C CYS A 75 5.52 24.03 -6.44
N ALA A 76 5.25 23.03 -5.58
CA ALA A 76 4.12 23.02 -4.66
C ALA A 76 4.40 23.86 -3.39
N LYS A 77 4.83 25.12 -3.56
CA LYS A 77 5.41 25.98 -2.51
C LYS A 77 4.53 26.16 -1.27
N ASN A 78 3.22 26.10 -1.44
CA ASN A 78 2.24 26.33 -0.38
C ASN A 78 1.86 25.04 0.36
N CYS A 79 2.36 23.89 -0.08
CA CYS A 79 1.98 22.58 0.40
C CYS A 79 3.05 21.98 1.33
N PHE A 80 2.63 21.18 2.30
CA PHE A 80 3.49 20.30 3.06
C PHE A 80 2.78 18.97 3.36
N LYS A 81 3.55 17.92 3.67
CA LYS A 81 3.00 16.65 4.15
C LYS A 81 3.42 16.38 5.57
N VAL A 82 2.47 16.01 6.42
CA VAL A 82 2.75 15.47 7.75
C VAL A 82 2.71 13.96 7.66
N TRP A 83 3.86 13.34 7.86
CA TRP A 83 4.02 11.90 7.95
C TRP A 83 3.93 11.49 9.40
N VAL A 84 2.98 10.60 9.72
CA VAL A 84 2.90 9.93 11.03
C VAL A 84 3.25 8.47 10.79
N PHE A 85 4.37 8.00 11.33
CA PHE A 85 4.86 6.65 11.11
C PHE A 85 5.05 5.87 12.41
N PHE A 86 4.84 4.57 12.33
CA PHE A 86 4.85 3.62 13.45
C PHE A 86 5.81 2.47 13.10
N PRO A 87 7.12 2.68 13.28
CA PRO A 87 8.16 1.84 12.69
C PRO A 87 8.32 0.47 13.36
N GLN A 88 7.88 0.32 14.61
CA GLN A 88 8.04 -0.92 15.39
C GLN A 88 6.71 -1.45 15.93
N GLU A 89 5.60 -0.79 15.61
CA GLU A 89 4.30 -1.23 16.12
C GLU A 89 3.80 -2.46 15.35
N PRO A 90 3.32 -3.49 16.06
CA PRO A 90 2.78 -4.69 15.44
C PRO A 90 1.46 -4.38 14.72
N THR A 91 1.24 -5.05 13.58
CA THR A 91 0.03 -4.87 12.74
C THR A 91 -1.27 -5.07 13.53
N GLU A 92 -1.25 -5.92 14.55
CA GLU A 92 -2.38 -6.23 15.43
C GLU A 92 -2.81 -5.04 16.32
N MET A 93 -1.95 -4.03 16.49
CA MET A 93 -2.27 -2.82 17.24
C MET A 93 -3.30 -1.94 16.50
N PHE A 94 -3.29 -1.99 15.17
CA PHE A 94 -4.14 -1.15 14.34
C PHE A 94 -5.52 -1.80 14.11
N LYS A 95 -6.59 -1.01 14.20
CA LYS A 95 -7.94 -1.46 13.89
C LYS A 95 -8.27 -1.14 12.43
N TRP A 96 -8.09 -2.14 11.58
CA TRP A 96 -8.26 -2.04 10.13
C TRP A 96 -9.71 -2.01 9.63
N ARG A 97 -10.68 -2.02 10.54
CA ARG A 97 -12.12 -1.99 10.21
C ARG A 97 -12.76 -0.80 10.90
N ASN A 98 -13.67 -0.13 10.20
CA ASN A 98 -14.49 0.91 10.79
C ASN A 98 -15.60 0.26 11.64
N LYS A 99 -15.50 0.37 12.97
CA LYS A 99 -16.46 -0.09 13.98
C LYS A 99 -16.68 1.04 14.98
N GLU A 100 -17.76 1.04 15.76
CA GLU A 100 -18.01 2.09 16.77
C GLU A 100 -16.88 2.23 17.81
N ASP A 101 -16.09 1.18 18.04
CA ASP A 101 -14.92 1.16 18.92
C ASP A 101 -13.59 1.39 18.16
N SER A 102 -13.63 1.89 16.92
CA SER A 102 -12.46 2.02 16.03
C SER A 102 -11.47 3.12 16.40
N PHE A 103 -11.67 3.83 17.52
CA PHE A 103 -10.66 4.75 18.04
C PHE A 103 -9.33 4.00 18.14
N ASN A 104 -8.41 4.34 17.23
CA ASN A 104 -7.17 3.61 17.08
C ASN A 104 -6.36 3.84 18.35
N ARG A 105 -5.76 2.76 18.85
CA ARG A 105 -4.77 2.76 19.94
C ARG A 105 -3.48 3.49 19.55
N MET A 106 -3.51 4.44 18.63
CA MET A 106 -2.36 5.28 18.27
C MET A 106 -1.83 6.06 19.49
N LEU A 107 -2.67 6.30 20.50
CA LEU A 107 -2.22 6.84 21.79
C LEU A 107 -1.37 5.85 22.61
N ASP A 108 -1.54 4.55 22.39
CA ASP A 108 -0.75 3.49 23.04
C ASP A 108 0.55 3.19 22.26
N ALA A 109 0.71 3.72 21.05
CA ALA A 109 1.90 3.52 20.25
C ALA A 109 3.08 4.26 20.86
N THR A 110 4.14 3.53 21.19
CA THR A 110 5.31 4.05 21.90
C THR A 110 6.41 4.50 20.95
N THR A 111 6.32 4.11 19.68
CA THR A 111 7.35 4.37 18.67
C THR A 111 6.93 5.38 17.61
N THR A 112 5.81 6.08 17.81
CA THR A 112 5.27 7.06 16.87
C THR A 112 6.28 8.15 16.56
N GLY A 113 6.57 8.33 15.27
CA GLY A 113 7.35 9.44 14.75
C GLY A 113 6.50 10.35 13.88
N VAL A 114 6.80 11.65 13.92
CA VAL A 114 6.17 12.66 13.07
C VAL A 114 7.24 13.42 12.30
N LEU A 115 7.04 13.55 10.99
CA LEU A 115 7.92 14.31 10.11
C LEU A 115 7.11 15.21 9.19
N ILE A 116 7.53 16.46 9.04
CA ILE A 116 6.95 17.39 8.06
C ILE A 116 7.87 17.42 6.84
N GLN A 117 7.35 16.98 5.70
CA GLN A 117 8.00 17.07 4.40
C GLN A 117 7.57 18.37 3.71
N ARG A 118 8.55 19.20 3.34
CA ARG A 118 8.36 20.44 2.60
C ARG A 118 8.64 20.26 1.11
N PRO A 119 8.28 21.24 0.25
CA PRO A 119 8.56 21.17 -1.18
C PRO A 119 10.06 21.05 -1.44
N GLY A 120 10.46 20.06 -2.23
CA GLY A 120 11.86 19.70 -2.49
C GLY A 120 12.43 18.61 -1.57
N ASP A 121 11.77 18.31 -0.45
CA ASP A 121 12.23 17.24 0.45
C ASP A 121 11.91 15.86 -0.11
N VAL A 122 12.79 14.90 0.19
CA VAL A 122 12.62 13.48 -0.11
C VAL A 122 12.53 12.69 1.19
N VAL A 123 11.48 11.89 1.31
CA VAL A 123 11.26 10.95 2.43
C VAL A 123 11.51 9.54 1.92
N TYR A 124 12.36 8.80 2.64
CA TYR A 124 12.61 7.39 2.40
C TYR A 124 12.18 6.55 3.60
N LEU A 125 11.37 5.53 3.37
CA LEU A 125 10.91 4.60 4.39
C LEU A 125 11.35 3.18 4.06
N ASN A 126 11.80 2.47 5.10
CA ASN A 126 12.06 1.03 5.02
C ASN A 126 10.77 0.22 4.81
N ASN A 127 10.91 -1.08 4.56
CA ASN A 127 9.78 -1.99 4.47
C ASN A 127 8.99 -2.07 5.78
N LEU A 128 7.71 -2.41 5.63
CA LEU A 128 6.79 -2.67 6.74
C LEU A 128 6.64 -1.51 7.74
N VAL A 129 6.88 -0.28 7.30
CA VAL A 129 6.61 0.91 8.10
C VAL A 129 5.15 1.32 7.94
N HIS A 130 4.36 1.12 8.99
CA HIS A 130 3.00 1.64 9.09
C HIS A 130 3.04 3.17 9.09
N ARG A 131 2.19 3.80 8.29
CA ARG A 131 2.15 5.27 8.20
C ARG A 131 0.79 5.81 7.76
N SER A 132 0.47 7.00 8.25
CA SER A 132 -0.55 7.91 7.72
C SER A 132 0.17 9.16 7.18
N VAL A 133 -0.40 9.77 6.15
CA VAL A 133 0.13 11.00 5.55
C VAL A 133 -1.00 11.99 5.39
N LEU A 134 -0.83 13.18 5.97
CA LEU A 134 -1.74 14.30 5.86
C LEU A 134 -1.15 15.33 4.91
N LEU A 135 -1.92 15.77 3.93
CA LEU A 135 -1.59 16.92 3.10
C LEU A 135 -2.13 18.19 3.76
N GLY A 136 -1.27 19.18 3.94
CA GLY A 136 -1.62 20.48 4.50
C GLY A 136 -1.06 21.63 3.68
N PHE A 137 -1.53 22.84 3.98
CA PHE A 137 -1.13 24.08 3.31
C PHE A 137 -0.77 25.16 4.30
N VAL A 138 0.11 26.07 3.87
CA VAL A 138 0.44 27.30 4.61
C VAL A 138 -0.86 28.08 4.87
N PRO A 139 -1.01 28.74 6.03
CA PRO A 139 -2.17 29.59 6.30
C PRO A 139 -2.46 30.56 5.16
N ASP A 140 -3.74 30.86 4.95
CA ASP A 140 -4.24 31.81 3.93
C ASP A 140 -3.91 31.43 2.47
N THR A 141 -3.51 30.17 2.21
CA THR A 141 -3.41 29.65 0.83
C THR A 141 -4.79 29.68 0.17
N ALA A 142 -4.88 30.32 -1.00
CA ALA A 142 -6.10 30.38 -1.81
C ALA A 142 -6.58 28.98 -2.22
N GLU A 143 -7.89 28.76 -2.33
CA GLU A 143 -8.47 27.43 -2.61
C GLU A 143 -7.95 26.83 -3.92
N GLU A 144 -7.79 27.66 -4.96
CA GLU A 144 -7.24 27.28 -6.26
C GLU A 144 -5.78 26.79 -6.22
N ASP A 145 -5.05 27.17 -5.16
CA ASP A 145 -3.66 26.82 -4.88
C ASP A 145 -3.52 25.69 -3.85
N LYS A 146 -4.63 25.20 -3.27
CA LYS A 146 -4.63 24.04 -2.36
C LYS A 146 -4.53 22.74 -3.15
N TRP A 147 -3.35 22.49 -3.71
CA TRP A 147 -3.03 21.23 -4.36
C TRP A 147 -1.62 20.75 -4.00
N GLY A 148 -1.41 19.44 -4.07
CA GLY A 148 -0.10 18.81 -3.84
C GLY A 148 0.12 17.58 -4.69
N GLY A 149 1.37 17.10 -4.72
CA GLY A 149 1.75 15.88 -5.43
C GLY A 149 2.00 14.72 -4.47
N ILE A 150 1.44 13.55 -4.75
CA ILE A 150 1.88 12.27 -4.18
C ILE A 150 2.72 11.59 -5.25
N PHE A 151 4.01 11.96 -5.26
CA PHE A 151 4.98 11.41 -6.18
C PHE A 151 5.93 10.50 -5.43
N GLY A 152 6.26 9.36 -6.03
CA GLY A 152 7.15 8.42 -5.39
C GLY A 152 7.34 7.09 -6.11
N ASP A 153 8.30 6.35 -5.57
CA ASP A 153 8.70 5.04 -6.03
C ASP A 153 8.44 4.02 -4.91
N VAL A 154 7.98 2.84 -5.30
CA VAL A 154 8.00 1.64 -4.45
C VAL A 154 9.12 0.73 -4.93
N ILE A 155 9.98 0.31 -4.01
CA ILE A 155 11.20 -0.44 -4.32
C ILE A 155 11.21 -1.74 -3.53
N VAL A 156 11.32 -2.87 -4.23
CA VAL A 156 11.48 -4.21 -3.65
C VAL A 156 12.93 -4.64 -3.87
N ARG A 157 13.56 -5.21 -2.83
CA ARG A 157 14.91 -5.76 -2.92
C ARG A 157 14.90 -7.27 -2.72
N ALA A 158 15.84 -7.95 -3.34
CA ALA A 158 16.11 -9.37 -3.08
C ALA A 158 16.40 -9.64 -1.58
N ALA A 159 17.09 -8.72 -0.91
CA ALA A 159 17.38 -8.81 0.52
C ALA A 159 16.14 -8.73 1.42
N ASP A 160 15.01 -8.24 0.90
CA ASP A 160 13.80 -8.01 1.67
C ASP A 160 12.77 -9.15 1.54
N ARG A 161 13.14 -10.30 0.94
CA ARG A 161 12.24 -11.46 0.68
C ARG A 161 11.40 -11.87 1.90
N VAL A 162 12.00 -11.89 3.09
CA VAL A 162 11.29 -12.23 4.34
C VAL A 162 10.27 -11.15 4.73
N ASP A 163 10.56 -9.87 4.51
CA ASP A 163 9.64 -8.78 4.83
C ASP A 163 8.50 -8.69 3.82
N SER A 164 8.79 -8.93 2.53
CA SER A 164 7.76 -9.10 1.50
C SER A 164 6.85 -10.29 1.81
N TYR A 165 7.41 -11.41 2.26
CA TYR A 165 6.63 -12.54 2.75
C TYR A 165 5.72 -12.15 3.92
N LYS A 166 6.25 -11.43 4.93
CA LYS A 166 5.45 -10.93 6.05
C LYS A 166 4.35 -10.00 5.54
N TYR A 167 4.63 -9.07 4.62
CA TYR A 167 3.62 -8.19 4.04
C TYR A 167 2.48 -9.00 3.38
N ALA A 168 2.83 -10.02 2.59
CA ALA A 168 1.86 -10.82 1.85
C ALA A 168 1.04 -11.78 2.74
N THR A 169 1.55 -12.11 3.94
CA THR A 169 0.94 -13.11 4.84
C THR A 169 0.36 -12.55 6.13
N THR A 170 0.84 -11.41 6.62
CA THR A 170 0.32 -10.78 7.83
C THR A 170 -1.12 -10.36 7.59
N ALA A 171 -1.98 -10.80 8.51
CA ALA A 171 -3.38 -10.46 8.48
C ALA A 171 -3.52 -8.99 8.86
N ALA A 172 -4.10 -8.22 7.95
CA ALA A 172 -4.59 -6.86 8.13
C ALA A 172 -3.55 -5.74 7.93
N SER A 173 -3.14 -5.47 6.69
CA SER A 173 -3.22 -4.09 6.20
C SER A 173 -4.59 -3.91 5.55
N GLY A 174 -5.60 -3.51 6.33
CA GLY A 174 -6.93 -3.14 5.83
C GLY A 174 -7.87 -4.31 5.44
N SER A 175 -7.38 -5.34 4.74
CA SER A 175 -8.28 -6.37 4.15
C SER A 175 -7.58 -7.60 3.53
N ARG A 176 -6.25 -7.72 3.61
CA ARG A 176 -5.47 -8.48 2.61
C ARG A 176 -5.01 -9.89 2.97
N ARG A 177 -5.57 -10.57 3.97
CA ARG A 177 -5.12 -11.94 4.28
C ARG A 177 -5.47 -12.90 3.16
N GLY A 178 -4.45 -13.43 2.46
CA GLY A 178 -4.64 -14.23 1.26
C GLY A 178 -5.06 -13.41 0.04
N SER A 179 -4.83 -12.09 0.05
CA SER A 179 -5.01 -11.23 -1.13
C SER A 179 -4.07 -11.71 -2.22
N LYS A 180 -4.65 -12.21 -3.32
CA LYS A 180 -3.90 -12.53 -4.52
C LYS A 180 -3.17 -11.30 -5.04
N ASP A 181 -3.75 -10.11 -4.93
CA ASP A 181 -3.15 -8.87 -5.43
C ASP A 181 -1.87 -8.48 -4.67
N ALA A 182 -1.87 -8.61 -3.33
CA ALA A 182 -0.65 -8.37 -2.54
C ALA A 182 0.49 -9.32 -2.94
N TRP A 183 0.16 -10.60 -3.19
CA TRP A 183 1.12 -11.58 -3.69
C TRP A 183 1.55 -11.28 -5.13
N ARG A 184 0.62 -10.97 -6.03
CA ARG A 184 0.89 -10.67 -7.44
C ARG A 184 1.89 -9.55 -7.60
N SER A 185 1.72 -8.45 -6.86
CA SER A 185 2.69 -7.35 -6.88
C SER A 185 4.09 -7.86 -6.53
N LEU A 186 4.24 -8.57 -5.42
CA LEU A 186 5.55 -9.03 -4.94
C LEU A 186 6.18 -10.09 -5.84
N LEU A 187 5.41 -11.10 -6.26
CA LEU A 187 5.93 -12.18 -7.08
C LEU A 187 6.38 -11.67 -8.45
N SER A 188 5.66 -10.74 -9.08
CA SER A 188 6.10 -10.16 -10.34
C SER A 188 7.44 -9.41 -10.21
N ALA A 189 7.67 -8.74 -9.08
CA ALA A 189 8.96 -8.10 -8.79
C ALA A 189 10.09 -9.12 -8.62
N TYR A 190 9.83 -10.24 -7.93
CA TYR A 190 10.84 -11.31 -7.75
C TYR A 190 11.13 -12.05 -9.05
N CYS A 191 10.12 -12.40 -9.84
CA CYS A 191 10.29 -12.95 -11.18
C CYS A 191 11.17 -12.05 -12.05
N ALA A 192 10.89 -10.75 -12.08
CA ALA A 192 11.70 -9.79 -12.84
C ALA A 192 13.16 -9.72 -12.36
N MET A 193 13.42 -9.77 -11.05
CA MET A 193 14.80 -9.83 -10.52
C MET A 193 15.51 -11.15 -10.85
N ASP A 194 14.76 -12.25 -10.86
CA ASP A 194 15.27 -13.59 -11.16
C ASP A 194 15.36 -13.86 -12.69
N GLY A 195 14.96 -12.90 -13.53
CA GLY A 195 14.98 -13.01 -14.99
C GLY A 195 13.90 -13.95 -15.56
N VAL A 196 12.84 -14.17 -14.80
CA VAL A 196 11.70 -15.03 -15.16
C VAL A 196 10.53 -14.15 -15.58
N ASP A 197 9.89 -14.50 -16.70
CA ASP A 197 8.67 -13.81 -17.13
C ASP A 197 7.52 -14.12 -16.17
N TRP A 198 6.83 -13.07 -15.71
CA TRP A 198 5.68 -13.22 -14.83
C TRP A 198 4.44 -13.60 -15.64
N ASP A 199 3.90 -14.79 -15.39
CA ASP A 199 2.56 -15.20 -15.80
C ASP A 199 1.63 -15.36 -14.59
N SER A 200 0.40 -14.87 -14.73
CA SER A 200 -0.62 -15.01 -13.71
C SER A 200 -1.18 -16.43 -13.60
N GLU A 201 -1.02 -17.26 -14.63
CA GLU A 201 -1.42 -18.67 -14.62
C GLU A 201 -0.49 -19.51 -13.72
N ASP A 202 0.81 -19.17 -13.70
CA ASP A 202 1.84 -19.83 -12.88
C ASP A 202 1.86 -19.33 -11.42
N PHE A 203 0.83 -18.58 -10.99
CA PHE A 203 0.80 -17.91 -9.69
C PHE A 203 1.10 -18.85 -8.51
N ASP A 204 0.49 -20.04 -8.49
CA ASP A 204 0.64 -20.98 -7.38
C ASP A 204 2.04 -21.59 -7.37
N ASP A 205 2.59 -21.97 -8.52
CA ASP A 205 3.93 -22.55 -8.66
C ASP A 205 5.03 -21.54 -8.31
N ILE A 206 4.91 -20.30 -8.82
CA ILE A 206 5.84 -19.21 -8.50
C ILE A 206 5.80 -18.89 -7.01
N LYS A 207 4.60 -18.87 -6.42
CA LYS A 207 4.45 -18.64 -4.98
C LYS A 207 5.09 -19.76 -4.16
N GLU A 208 4.92 -21.02 -4.55
CA GLU A 208 5.56 -22.16 -3.88
C GLU A 208 7.09 -22.08 -3.98
N SER A 209 7.62 -21.78 -5.17
CA SER A 209 9.06 -21.57 -5.38
C SER A 209 9.61 -20.41 -4.54
N PHE A 210 8.90 -19.27 -4.52
CA PHE A 210 9.25 -18.14 -3.67
C PHE A 210 9.30 -18.55 -2.20
N MET A 211 8.28 -19.25 -1.72
CA MET A 211 8.20 -19.75 -0.34
C MET A 211 9.34 -20.71 0.00
N ALA A 212 9.71 -21.60 -0.91
CA ALA A 212 10.82 -22.53 -0.75
C ALA A 212 12.19 -21.82 -0.70
N SER A 213 12.31 -20.64 -1.34
CA SER A 213 13.53 -19.82 -1.30
C SER A 213 13.74 -19.07 0.03
N LEU A 214 12.74 -19.05 0.93
CA LEU A 214 12.81 -18.28 2.16
C LEU A 214 13.55 -19.02 3.28
N GLU A 215 14.58 -18.40 3.81
CA GLU A 215 15.18 -18.78 5.09
C GLU A 215 14.40 -18.13 6.25
N LEU A 216 13.28 -18.77 6.64
CA LEU A 216 12.45 -18.25 7.73
C LEU A 216 13.02 -18.60 9.11
N PRO A 217 13.01 -17.66 10.08
CA PRO A 217 13.21 -17.99 11.48
C PRO A 217 12.16 -19.03 11.94
N LYS A 218 12.55 -19.98 12.80
CA LYS A 218 11.67 -21.07 13.29
C LYS A 218 10.37 -20.56 13.89
N GLU A 219 10.43 -19.42 14.59
CA GLU A 219 9.29 -18.75 15.19
C GLU A 219 8.30 -18.25 14.12
N THR A 220 8.81 -17.70 13.02
CA THR A 220 8.02 -17.19 11.90
C THR A 220 7.36 -18.34 11.14
N GLU A 221 8.09 -19.42 10.90
CA GLU A 221 7.58 -20.62 10.25
C GLU A 221 6.43 -21.26 11.06
N LYS A 222 6.62 -21.40 12.38
CA LYS A 222 5.60 -21.93 13.28
C LYS A 222 4.36 -21.03 13.33
N ALA A 223 4.56 -19.71 13.47
CA ALA A 223 3.47 -18.73 13.47
C ALA A 223 2.66 -18.80 12.17
N SER A 224 3.34 -18.87 11.02
CA SER A 224 2.69 -18.98 9.71
C SER A 224 1.85 -20.25 9.56
N LYS A 225 2.39 -21.42 9.94
CA LYS A 225 1.67 -22.70 9.91
C LYS A 225 0.39 -22.65 10.76
N MET A 226 0.48 -22.14 11.98
CA MET A 226 -0.69 -21.97 12.86
C MET A 226 -1.70 -20.99 12.28
N ALA A 227 -1.22 -19.89 11.72
CA ALA A 227 -2.06 -18.90 11.09
C ALA A 227 -2.84 -19.53 9.93
N ASN A 228 -2.18 -20.19 8.98
CA ASN A 228 -2.83 -20.80 7.81
C ASN A 228 -3.89 -21.84 8.22
N ALA A 229 -3.58 -22.71 9.19
CA ALA A 229 -4.55 -23.67 9.72
C ALA A 229 -5.81 -22.99 10.29
N LYS A 230 -5.66 -21.86 11.01
CA LYS A 230 -6.79 -21.08 11.53
C LYS A 230 -7.60 -20.44 10.41
N TRP A 231 -6.94 -19.96 9.35
CA TRP A 231 -7.62 -19.37 8.20
C TRP A 231 -8.41 -20.40 7.40
N ASP A 232 -7.85 -21.57 7.15
CA ASP A 232 -8.54 -22.65 6.43
C ASP A 232 -9.79 -23.11 7.17
N LYS A 233 -9.72 -23.24 8.50
CA LYS A 233 -10.90 -23.51 9.32
C LYS A 233 -11.97 -22.42 9.15
N ARG A 234 -11.57 -21.15 9.15
CA ARG A 234 -12.50 -20.01 8.98
C ARG A 234 -13.11 -19.98 7.58
N ARG A 235 -12.31 -20.18 6.53
CA ARG A 235 -12.77 -20.23 5.14
C ARG A 235 -13.83 -21.32 4.96
N LYS A 236 -13.53 -22.55 5.39
CA LYS A 236 -14.50 -23.68 5.35
C LYS A 236 -15.82 -23.35 6.06
N MET A 237 -15.76 -22.63 7.18
CA MET A 237 -16.95 -22.17 7.90
C MET A 237 -17.72 -21.10 7.11
N MET A 238 -17.04 -20.13 6.50
CA MET A 238 -17.69 -19.11 5.67
C MET A 238 -18.36 -19.72 4.45
N ASP A 239 -17.69 -20.61 3.71
CA ASP A 239 -18.26 -21.32 2.56
C ASP A 239 -19.51 -22.11 2.96
N ARG A 240 -19.48 -22.77 4.13
CA ARG A 240 -20.65 -23.48 4.67
C ARG A 240 -21.80 -22.51 4.98
N MET A 241 -21.52 -21.37 5.60
CA MET A 241 -22.55 -20.36 5.89
C MET A 241 -23.13 -19.75 4.62
N GLU A 242 -22.32 -19.52 3.59
CA GLU A 242 -22.76 -19.00 2.30
C GLU A 242 -23.69 -19.98 1.59
N LYS A 243 -23.33 -21.27 1.56
CA LYS A 243 -24.21 -22.35 1.07
C LYS A 243 -25.54 -22.39 1.83
N VAL A 244 -25.53 -22.27 3.15
CA VAL A 244 -26.75 -22.22 3.97
C VAL A 244 -27.60 -20.99 3.65
N ARG A 245 -26.99 -19.82 3.45
CA ARG A 245 -27.69 -18.58 3.07
C ARG A 245 -28.31 -18.69 1.68
N ALA A 246 -27.59 -19.26 0.71
CA ALA A 246 -28.11 -19.51 -0.64
C ALA A 246 -29.32 -20.45 -0.62
N LEU A 247 -29.24 -21.55 0.13
CA LEU A 247 -30.34 -22.50 0.33
C LEU A 247 -31.57 -21.89 1.02
N LYS A 248 -31.37 -20.95 1.96
CA LYS A 248 -32.48 -20.24 2.59
C LYS A 248 -33.17 -19.28 1.62
N LYS A 249 -32.40 -18.54 0.81
CA LYS A 249 -32.94 -17.66 -0.22
C LYS A 249 -33.73 -18.44 -1.28
N SER A 250 -33.24 -19.60 -1.71
CA SER A 250 -33.93 -20.44 -2.71
C SER A 250 -35.21 -21.11 -2.18
N LYS A 251 -35.42 -21.16 -0.87
CA LYS A 251 -36.65 -21.69 -0.24
C LYS A 251 -37.69 -20.61 0.07
N GLN A 252 -37.32 -19.33 -0.07
CA GLN A 252 -38.19 -18.17 0.14
C GLN A 252 -38.63 -17.52 -1.19
N ALA A 253 -38.09 -17.97 -2.32
CA ALA A 253 -38.56 -17.70 -3.68
C ALA A 253 -39.50 -18.83 -4.12
#